data_AF-A0A679FQF8-F1
#
_entry.id   AF-A0A679FQF8-F1
#
_cell.length_a   1.000
_cell.length_b   1.000
_cell.length_c   1.000
_cell.angle_alpha   90.00
_cell.angle_beta   90.00
_cell.angle_gamma   90.00
#
_symmetry.space_group_name_H-M   'P 1'
#
loop_
_entity.id
_entity.type
_entity.pdbx_description
1 polymer ?
#
loop_
_entity_poly.entity_id
_entity_poly.type
_entity_poly.pdbx_seq_one_letter_code
_entity_poly.pdbx_strand_id
1 'polypeptide(L)'
;MNVLEQDRELAEKIWGCGCLYLDYARVAWVNGQFDEADRWVEEYRRCRRELDELLRRKREHDQLAELIATLQERGINITAIIGKGNE
;
A
#
# COMPACT_ATOMS: atom_id res chain seq x y z
N MET A 1 -1.83 0.13 16.99
CA MET A 1 -1.57 -0.25 15.58
C MET A 1 -0.30 0.47 15.15
N ASN A 2 0.84 -0.22 15.10
CA ASN A 2 2.12 0.38 14.68
C ASN A 2 2.12 0.47 13.15
N VAL A 3 2.00 1.68 12.61
CA VAL A 3 2.21 1.95 11.18
C VAL A 3 3.47 2.77 11.09
N LEU A 4 4.41 2.37 10.24
CA LEU A 4 5.58 3.20 9.98
C LEU A 4 5.11 4.50 9.36
N GLU A 5 5.63 5.64 9.84
CA GLU A 5 5.20 6.97 9.37
C GLU A 5 5.30 7.09 7.83
N GLN A 6 6.35 6.50 7.25
CA GLN A 6 6.57 6.44 5.81
C GLN A 6 5.45 5.70 5.06
N ASP A 7 4.92 4.61 5.61
CA ASP A 7 3.81 3.87 5.00
C ASP A 7 2.50 4.67 5.07
N ARG A 8 2.33 5.46 6.14
CA ARG A 8 1.18 6.36 6.30
C ARG A 8 1.22 7.48 5.27
N GLU A 9 2.34 8.19 5.16
CA GLU A 9 2.54 9.26 4.17
C GLU A 9 2.34 8.74 2.74
N LEU A 10 2.88 7.56 2.43
CA LEU A 10 2.72 6.95 1.12
C LEU A 10 1.26 6.56 0.85
N ALA A 11 0.55 5.99 1.83
CA ALA A 11 -0.86 5.66 1.69
C ALA A 11 -1.73 6.91 1.48
N GLU A 12 -1.47 8.00 2.21
CA GLU A 12 -2.16 9.28 2.05
C GLU A 12 -1.95 9.87 0.65
N LYS A 13 -0.71 9.82 0.14
CA LYS A 13 -0.39 10.27 -1.22
C LYS A 13 -1.12 9.46 -2.28
N ILE A 14 -1.08 8.12 -2.19
CA ILE A 14 -1.75 7.22 -3.14
C ILE A 14 -3.27 7.44 -3.10
N TRP A 15 -3.83 7.58 -1.90
CA TRP A 15 -5.25 7.86 -1.72
C TRP A 15 -5.65 9.19 -2.36
N GLY A 16 -4.89 10.26 -2.11
CA GLY A 16 -5.11 11.57 -2.71
C GLY A 16 -5.07 11.55 -4.23
N CYS A 17 -4.06 10.89 -4.82
CA CYS A 17 -3.99 10.70 -6.27
C CYS A 17 -5.19 9.91 -6.82
N GLY A 18 -5.59 8.82 -6.15
CA GLY A 18 -6.74 8.01 -6.55
C GLY A 18 -8.05 8.81 -6.57
N CYS A 19 -8.29 9.65 -5.57
CA CYS A 19 -9.45 10.55 -5.55
C CYS A 19 -9.45 11.52 -6.73
N LEU A 20 -8.31 12.18 -7.01
CA LEU A 20 -8.18 13.10 -8.12
C LEU A 20 -8.43 12.43 -9.48
N TYR A 21 -7.92 11.21 -9.69
CA TYR A 21 -8.16 10.48 -10.94
C TYR A 21 -9.63 10.11 -11.14
N LEU A 22 -10.36 9.77 -10.08
CA LEU A 22 -11.79 9.53 -10.17
C LEU A 22 -12.56 10.82 -10.53
N ASP A 23 -12.16 11.97 -9.96
CA ASP A 23 -12.77 13.25 -10.31
C ASP A 23 -12.51 13.62 -11.78
N TYR A 24 -11.28 13.41 -12.27
CA TYR A 24 -10.95 13.62 -13.68
C TYR A 24 -11.70 12.68 -14.61
N ALA A 25 -11.82 11.40 -14.25
CA ALA A 25 -12.62 10.44 -15.01
C ALA A 25 -14.09 10.90 -15.13
N ARG A 26 -14.67 11.36 -14.01
CA ARG A 26 -16.05 11.87 -13.98
C ARG A 26 -16.22 13.11 -14.86
N VAL A 27 -15.29 14.06 -14.81
CA VAL A 27 -15.34 15.28 -15.64
C VAL A 27 -15.25 14.91 -17.11
N ALA A 28 -14.29 14.07 -17.50
CA ALA A 28 -14.15 13.61 -18.89
C ALA A 28 -15.42 12.90 -19.38
N TRP A 29 -16.01 12.04 -18.56
CA TRP A 29 -17.25 11.33 -18.88
C TRP A 29 -18.42 12.28 -19.15
N VAL A 30 -18.64 13.28 -18.28
CA VAL A 30 -19.73 14.25 -18.45
C VAL A 30 -19.55 15.10 -19.71
N ASN A 31 -18.32 15.32 -20.16
CA ASN A 31 -18.00 16.03 -21.40
C ASN A 31 -18.00 15.14 -22.65
N GLY A 32 -18.37 13.85 -22.53
CA GLY A 32 -18.37 12.90 -23.65
C GLY A 32 -16.98 12.45 -24.11
N GLN A 33 -15.94 12.72 -23.32
CA GLN A 33 -14.55 12.34 -23.59
C GLN A 33 -14.27 10.94 -23.02
N PHE A 34 -14.90 9.91 -23.58
CA PHE A 34 -14.89 8.57 -22.99
C PHE A 34 -13.50 7.93 -22.92
N ASP A 35 -12.68 8.07 -23.96
CA ASP A 35 -11.30 7.53 -23.95
C ASP A 35 -10.45 8.16 -22.83
N GLU A 36 -10.65 9.45 -22.57
CA GLU A 36 -9.97 10.15 -21.49
C GLU A 36 -10.51 9.71 -20.12
N ALA A 37 -11.82 9.51 -20.01
CA ALA A 37 -12.42 8.96 -18.80
C ALA A 37 -11.86 7.57 -18.47
N ASP A 38 -11.78 6.68 -19.45
CA ASP A 38 -11.24 5.32 -19.28
C ASP A 38 -9.75 5.34 -18.89
N ARG A 39 -8.96 6.26 -19.47
CA ARG A 39 -7.57 6.48 -19.08
C ARG A 39 -7.44 6.85 -17.60
N TRP A 40 -8.24 7.81 -17.13
CA TRP A 40 -8.22 8.22 -15.72
C TRP A 40 -8.69 7.11 -14.77
N VAL A 41 -9.65 6.29 -15.19
CA VAL A 41 -10.06 5.09 -14.43
C VAL A 41 -8.90 4.09 -14.29
N GLU A 42 -8.07 3.91 -15.32
CA GLU A 42 -6.91 3.01 -15.22
C GLU A 42 -5.84 3.55 -14.26
N GLU A 43 -5.60 4.85 -14.23
CA GLU A 43 -4.69 5.46 -13.23
C GLU A 43 -5.23 5.30 -11.80
N TYR A 44 -6.55 5.45 -11.59
CA TYR A 44 -7.18 5.11 -10.31
C TYR A 44 -6.95 3.63 -9.93
N ARG A 45 -7.15 2.70 -10.87
CA ARG A 45 -6.92 1.27 -10.62
C ARG A 45 -5.47 0.98 -10.26
N ARG A 46 -4.52 1.70 -10.86
CA ARG A 46 -3.11 1.63 -10.47
C ARG A 46 -2.92 2.07 -9.01
N CYS A 47 -3.45 3.22 -8.61
CA CYS A 47 -3.40 3.64 -7.19
C CYS A 47 -4.03 2.60 -6.27
N ARG A 48 -5.14 1.97 -6.68
CA ARG A 48 -5.77 0.91 -5.89
C ARG A 48 -4.86 -0.31 -5.70
N ARG A 49 -4.19 -0.77 -6.75
CA ARG A 49 -3.22 -1.87 -6.67
C ARG A 49 -2.04 -1.54 -5.73
N GLU A 50 -1.53 -0.31 -5.81
CA GLU A 50 -0.45 0.15 -4.93
C GLU A 50 -0.90 0.19 -3.46
N LEU A 51 -2.13 0.63 -3.18
CA LEU A 51 -2.69 0.62 -1.82
C LEU A 51 -2.93 -0.81 -1.29
N ASP A 52 -3.43 -1.71 -2.13
CA ASP A 52 -3.64 -3.12 -1.75
C ASP A 52 -2.31 -3.81 -1.44
N GLU A 53 -1.25 -3.47 -2.17
CA GLU A 53 0.10 -3.96 -1.91
C GLU A 53 0.68 -3.43 -0.58
N LEU A 54 0.46 -2.16 -0.24
CA LEU A 54 0.84 -1.63 1.07
C LEU A 54 0.11 -2.34 2.21
N LEU A 55 -1.19 -2.61 2.03
CA LEU A 55 -1.97 -3.38 2.99
C LEU A 55 -1.44 -4.81 3.14
N ARG A 56 -1.01 -5.45 2.05
CA ARG A 56 -0.40 -6.79 2.10
C ARG A 56 0.89 -6.78 2.92
N ARG A 57 1.82 -5.88 2.65
CA ARG A 57 3.09 -5.76 3.40
C ARG A 57 2.88 -5.51 4.88
N LYS A 58 1.91 -4.66 5.22
CA LYS A 58 1.54 -4.40 6.61
C LYS A 58 1.05 -5.65 7.32
N ARG A 59 0.19 -6.45 6.68
CA ARG A 59 -0.28 -7.72 7.27
C ARG A 59 0.86 -8.69 7.53
N GLU A 60 1.83 -8.77 6.61
CA GLU A 60 3.02 -9.60 6.80
C GLU A 60 3.88 -9.10 7.96
N HIS A 61 4.06 -7.78 8.06
CA HIS A 61 4.76 -7.18 9.19
C HIS A 61 4.05 -7.45 10.52
N ASP A 62 2.73 -7.29 10.58
CA ASP A 62 1.94 -7.53 11.79
C ASP A 62 2.02 -9.00 12.23
N GLN A 63 1.96 -9.95 11.29
CA GLN A 63 2.15 -11.38 11.56
C GLN A 63 3.56 -11.69 12.11
N LEU A 64 4.60 -11.08 11.53
CA LEU A 64 5.97 -11.25 12.00
C LEU A 64 6.15 -10.66 13.40
N ALA A 65 5.58 -9.49 13.67
CA ALA A 65 5.62 -8.85 14.98
C ALA A 65 4.93 -9.71 16.05
N GLU A 66 3.78 -10.31 15.74
CA GLU A 66 3.07 -11.24 16.64
C GLU A 66 3.88 -12.51 16.93
N LEU A 67 4.52 -13.08 15.90
CA LEU A 67 5.40 -14.24 16.05
C LEU A 67 6.60 -13.91 16.95
N ILE A 68 7.25 -12.78 16.73
CA ILE A 68 8.40 -12.33 17.54
C ILE A 68 7.96 -12.15 18.99
N ALA A 69 6.83 -11.48 19.24
CA ALA A 69 6.30 -11.30 20.59
C ALA A 69 6.07 -12.65 21.29
N THR A 70 5.45 -13.61 20.60
CA THR A 70 5.18 -14.96 21.14
C THR A 70 6.47 -15.71 21.49
N LEU A 71 7.53 -15.55 20.69
CA LEU A 71 8.82 -16.20 20.94
C LEU A 71 9.56 -15.52 22.10
N GLN A 72 9.50 -14.19 22.21
CA GLN A 72 10.06 -13.44 23.34
C GLN A 72 9.40 -13.82 24.67
N GLU A 73 8.07 -13.98 24.70
CA GLU A 73 7.33 -14.46 25.88
C GLU A 73 7.80 -15.84 26.35
N ARG A 74 8.28 -16.67 25.41
CA ARG A 74 8.84 -18.00 25.71
C ARG A 74 10.34 -17.96 26.05
N GLY A 75 10.91 -16.78 26.23
CA GLY A 75 12.33 -16.58 26.54
C GLY A 75 13.27 -16.82 25.36
N ILE A 76 12.74 -16.90 24.13
CA ILE A 76 13.53 -17.11 22.91
C ILE A 76 13.88 -15.74 22.34
N ASN A 77 15.16 -15.35 22.46
CA ASN A 77 15.68 -14.14 21.83
C ASN A 77 16.00 -14.41 20.36
N ILE A 78 15.39 -13.64 19.47
CA ILE A 78 15.60 -13.73 18.03
C ILE A 78 16.50 -12.58 17.60
N THR A 79 17.60 -12.90 16.94
CA THR A 79 18.44 -11.93 16.25
C THR A 79 18.23 -12.10 14.76
N ALA A 80 17.74 -11.06 14.08
CA ALA A 80 17.61 -11.07 12.63
C ALA A 80 19.01 -11.07 11.99
N ILE A 81 19.34 -12.12 11.25
CA ILE A 81 20.54 -12.16 10.40
C ILE A 81 20.11 -11.68 9.02
N ILE A 82 20.45 -10.44 8.66
CA ILE A 82 20.23 -9.93 7.30
C ILE A 82 21.32 -10.53 6.41
N GLY A 83 21.01 -11.65 5.77
CA GLY A 83 21.84 -12.20 4.70
C GLY A 83 21.71 -11.33 3.47
N LYS A 84 22.83 -10.80 2.95
CA LYS A 84 22.86 -10.32 1.56
C LYS A 84 22.58 -11.52 0.67
N GLY A 85 21.37 -11.64 0.14
CA GLY A 85 21.09 -12.58 -0.94
C GLY A 85 22.08 -12.31 -2.07
N ASN A 86 22.75 -13.35 -2.53
CA ASN A 86 23.73 -13.26 -3.61
C ASN A 86 23.13 -12.51 -4.80
N GLU A 87 23.89 -11.52 -5.27
CA GLU A 87 23.69 -10.80 -6.53
C GLU A 87 23.58 -11.74 -7.73
#